data_AF-A0A6L3MR82-F1
#
_entry.id   AF-A0A6L3MR82-F1
#
_cell.length_a   1.000
_cell.length_b   1.000
_cell.length_c   1.000
_cell.angle_alpha   90.00
_cell.angle_beta   90.00
_cell.angle_gamma   90.00
#
_symmetry.space_group_name_H-M   'P 1'
#
loop_
_entity.id
_entity.type
_entity.pdbx_description
1 polymer ?
#
loop_
_entity_poly.entity_id
_entity_poly.type
_entity_poly.pdbx_seq_one_letter_code
_entity_poly.pdbx_strand_id
1 'polypeptide(L)' 'DAGPGGAAPGHGGGAGATRAGGAQSLPEPMVRCAECGVHAPKGDAIVAGGETFCSAEHAQRHAARASDRDAR' A
#
# COMPACT_ATOMS: atom_id res chain seq x y z
N ASP A 1 -33.06 25.73 -55.47
CA ASP A 1 -32.53 24.69 -56.39
C ASP A 1 -31.85 23.61 -55.56
N ALA A 2 -31.89 22.36 -56.03
CA ALA A 2 -31.61 21.16 -55.24
C ALA A 2 -30.47 20.33 -55.83
N GLY A 3 -29.60 19.80 -54.94
CA GLY A 3 -28.83 18.55 -55.09
C GLY A 3 -27.30 18.66 -55.28
N PRO A 4 -26.51 17.56 -55.09
CA PRO A 4 -26.52 16.59 -53.98
C PRO A 4 -25.10 16.14 -53.48
N GLY A 5 -25.06 15.45 -52.34
CA GLY A 5 -24.28 14.20 -52.12
C GLY A 5 -22.76 14.23 -51.84
N GLY A 6 -22.35 13.57 -50.75
CA GLY A 6 -20.95 13.14 -50.54
C GLY A 6 -20.70 12.54 -49.16
N ALA A 7 -20.73 11.21 -49.05
CA ALA A 7 -20.48 10.45 -47.83
C ALA A 7 -18.98 10.19 -47.59
N ALA A 8 -18.55 10.17 -46.32
CA ALA A 8 -17.44 9.34 -45.84
C ALA A 8 -17.51 9.15 -44.31
N PRO A 9 -17.50 7.91 -43.77
CA PRO A 9 -17.24 7.68 -42.36
C PRO A 9 -15.74 7.47 -42.14
N GLY A 10 -15.10 8.39 -41.42
CA GLY A 10 -13.67 8.30 -41.10
C GLY A 10 -13.39 7.56 -39.80
N HIS A 11 -13.03 6.28 -39.92
CA HIS A 11 -12.09 5.51 -39.10
C HIS A 11 -12.13 5.75 -37.57
N GLY A 12 -12.99 4.97 -36.91
CA GLY A 12 -13.05 4.91 -35.45
C GLY A 12 -11.77 4.34 -34.85
N GLY A 13 -11.36 4.98 -33.75
CA GLY A 13 -10.78 4.33 -32.58
C GLY A 13 -9.36 3.84 -32.76
N GLY A 14 -8.40 4.73 -32.48
CA GLY A 14 -6.99 4.39 -32.34
C GLY A 14 -6.82 3.09 -31.56
N ALA A 15 -6.03 2.20 -32.15
CA ALA A 15 -5.55 0.96 -31.55
C ALA A 15 -5.27 1.24 -30.09
N GLY A 16 -6.14 0.69 -29.23
CA GLY A 16 -6.06 0.85 -27.79
C GLY A 16 -4.65 0.48 -27.41
N ALA A 17 -3.88 1.51 -27.03
CA ALA A 17 -2.59 1.36 -26.41
C ALA A 17 -2.76 0.23 -25.42
N THR A 18 -2.03 -0.85 -25.66
CA THR A 18 -1.83 -1.95 -24.72
C THR A 18 -1.80 -1.30 -23.36
N ARG A 19 -2.86 -1.50 -22.56
CA ARG A 19 -2.90 -1.01 -21.19
C ARG A 19 -1.83 -1.82 -20.50
N ALA A 20 -0.59 -1.31 -20.56
CA ALA A 20 0.51 -1.72 -19.74
C ALA A 20 -0.09 -1.69 -18.34
N GLY A 21 -0.32 -2.89 -17.82
CA GLY A 21 -0.98 -3.08 -16.55
C GLY A 21 -0.29 -2.16 -15.58
N GLY A 22 -1.02 -1.14 -15.11
CA GLY A 22 -0.65 -0.46 -13.90
C GLY A 22 -0.52 -1.59 -12.90
N ALA A 23 0.72 -1.88 -12.50
CA ALA A 23 0.98 -2.65 -11.32
C ALA A 23 0.33 -1.83 -10.22
N GLN A 24 -0.94 -2.12 -9.96
CA GLN A 24 -1.68 -1.55 -8.86
C GLN A 24 -0.83 -1.92 -7.66
N SER A 25 -0.13 -0.95 -7.10
CA SER A 25 0.69 -1.15 -5.91
C SER A 25 -0.27 -1.71 -4.88
N LEU A 26 -0.20 -3.02 -4.65
CA LEU A 26 -1.07 -3.69 -3.71
C LEU A 26 -0.88 -2.97 -2.37
N PRO A 27 -1.98 -2.67 -1.65
CA PRO A 27 -1.87 -2.03 -0.35
C PRO A 27 -0.90 -2.84 0.51
N GLU A 28 0.10 -2.18 1.08
CA GLU A 28 1.04 -2.86 1.95
C GLU A 28 0.30 -3.49 3.13
N PRO A 29 0.74 -4.67 3.60
CA PRO A 29 0.12 -5.29 4.76
C PRO A 29 0.23 -4.35 5.97
N MET A 30 -0.92 -4.04 6.56
CA MET A 30 -1.03 -3.22 7.77
C MET A 30 -0.76 -4.09 8.99
N VAL A 31 0.14 -3.65 9.86
CA VAL A 31 0.55 -4.37 11.07
C VAL A 31 0.24 -3.53 12.30
N ARG A 32 -0.17 -4.18 13.38
CA ARG A 32 -0.52 -3.52 14.63
C ARG A 32 0.70 -3.38 15.53
N CYS A 33 0.93 -2.18 16.05
CA CYS A 33 1.94 -1.93 17.07
C CYS A 33 1.59 -2.66 18.38
N ALA A 34 2.50 -3.47 18.92
CA ALA A 34 2.27 -4.19 20.17
C ALA A 34 2.19 -3.26 21.40
N GLU A 35 2.85 -2.09 21.37
CA GLU A 35 2.87 -1.15 22.49
C GLU A 35 1.64 -0.21 22.51
N CYS A 36 1.29 0.43 21.39
CA CYS A 36 0.22 1.43 21.33
C CYS A 36 -1.04 0.99 20.56
N GLY A 37 -0.98 -0.11 19.81
CA GLY A 37 -2.12 -0.65 19.05
C GLY A 37 -2.43 0.04 17.72
N VAL A 38 -1.66 1.05 17.31
CA VAL A 38 -1.81 1.71 15.99
C VAL A 38 -1.47 0.75 14.87
N HIS A 39 -2.23 0.82 13.76
CA HIS A 39 -1.89 0.11 12.53
C HIS A 39 -1.01 0.99 11.65
N ALA A 40 0.18 0.48 11.31
CA ALA A 40 1.11 1.11 10.39
C ALA A 40 1.38 0.17 9.20
N PRO A 41 1.77 0.71 8.03
CA PRO A 41 2.27 -0.10 6.93
C PRO A 41 3.49 -0.91 7.39
N LYS A 42 3.64 -2.14 6.88
CA LYS A 42 4.79 -2.99 7.22
C LYS A 42 6.13 -2.33 6.88
N GLY A 43 6.19 -1.45 5.88
CA GLY A 43 7.40 -0.69 5.52
C GLY A 43 7.85 0.33 6.59
N ASP A 44 6.90 0.91 7.33
CA ASP A 44 7.18 1.86 8.43
C ASP A 44 7.39 1.16 9.78
N ALA A 45 7.01 -0.11 9.87
CA ALA A 45 7.04 -0.85 11.11
C ALA A 45 8.39 -1.56 11.36
N ILE A 46 8.79 -1.62 12.62
CA ILE A 46 10.03 -2.26 13.07
C ILE A 46 9.66 -3.53 13.83
N VAL A 47 10.35 -4.63 13.52
CA VAL A 47 10.19 -5.90 14.23
C VAL A 47 11.28 -6.05 15.28
N ALA A 48 10.90 -6.25 16.54
CA ALA A 48 11.83 -6.47 17.65
C ALA A 48 11.26 -7.54 18.60
N GLY A 49 12.08 -8.51 19.02
CA GLY A 49 11.64 -9.57 19.95
C GLY A 49 10.48 -10.44 19.43
N GLY A 50 10.24 -10.47 18.11
CA GLY A 50 9.10 -11.18 17.51
C GLY A 50 7.81 -10.37 17.40
N GLU A 51 7.79 -9.14 17.90
CA GLU A 51 6.65 -8.23 17.82
C GLU A 51 6.90 -7.04 16.91
N THR A 52 5.83 -6.39 16.47
CA THR A 52 5.88 -5.29 15.49
C THR A 52 5.54 -3.97 16.15
N PHE A 53 6.26 -2.91 15.79
CA PHE A 53 6.14 -1.58 16.40
C PHE A 53 6.11 -0.49 15.34
N CYS A 54 5.33 0.56 15.56
CA CYS A 54 5.29 1.71 14.65
C CYS A 54 6.49 2.66 14.79
N SER A 55 7.36 2.45 15.79
CA SER A 55 8.56 3.27 16.01
C SER A 55 9.57 2.54 16.91
N ALA A 56 10.84 2.98 16.85
CA ALA A 56 11.91 2.42 17.68
C ALA A 56 11.69 2.70 19.18
N GLU A 57 11.07 3.83 19.55
CA GLU A 57 10.75 4.15 20.94
C GLU A 57 9.79 3.13 21.55
N HIS A 58 8.76 2.73 20.79
CA HIS A 58 7.82 1.72 21.25
C HIS A 58 8.46 0.33 21.36
N ALA A 59 9.31 -0.04 20.39
CA ALA A 59 10.08 -1.29 20.48
C ALA A 59 10.96 -1.34 21.74
N GLN A 60 11.63 -0.23 22.08
CA GLN A 60 12.48 -0.14 23.27
C GLN A 60 11.68 -0.21 24.58
N ARG A 61 10.56 0.53 24.67
CA ARG A 61 9.67 0.47 25.85
C ARG A 61 9.14 -0.94 26.07
N HIS A 62 8.75 -1.62 24.99
CA HIS A 62 8.25 -2.98 25.06
C HIS A 62 9.34 -3.96 25.53
N ALA A 63 10.53 -3.89 24.94
CA ALA A 63 11.67 -4.72 25.35
C ALA A 63 12.03 -4.51 26.83
N ALA A 64 12.02 -3.26 27.32
CA ALA A 64 12.28 -2.97 28.73
C ALA A 64 11.23 -3.62 29.66
N ARG A 65 9.94 -3.58 29.30
CA ARG A 65 8.86 -4.25 30.06
C ARG A 65 8.97 -5.77 29.99
N ALA A 66 9.36 -6.33 28.84
CA ALA A 66 9.53 -7.76 28.66
C ALA A 66 10.68 -8.29 29.53
N SER A 67 11.82 -7.58 29.56
CA SER A 67 12.97 -7.91 30.40
C SER A 67 12.65 -7.86 31.90
N ASP A 68 11.84 -6.89 32.35
CA ASP A 68 11.38 -6.84 33.76
C ASP A 68 10.54 -8.06 34.14
N ARG A 69 9.69 -8.54 33.21
CA ARG A 69 8.86 -9.73 33.43
C ARG A 69 9.68 -11.02 33.45
N ASP A 70 10.67 -11.15 32.57
CA ASP A 70 11.54 -12.33 32.48
C ASP A 70 12.47 -12.46 33.70
N ALA A 71 12.87 -11.34 34.30
CA ALA A 71 13.73 -11.32 35.49
C ALA A 71 13.04 -11.76 36.80
N ARG A 72 11.81 -12.29 36.73
CA ARG A 72 10.94 -12.57 37.88
C ARG A 72 10.66 -14.06 38.05
#